data_AF-A0A377D7A6-F1
#
_entry.id   AF-A0A377D7A6-F1
#
_cell.length_a   1.000
_cell.length_b   1.000
_cell.length_c   1.000
_cell.angle_alpha   90.00
_cell.angle_beta   90.00
_cell.angle_gamma   90.00
#
_symmetry.space_group_name_H-M   'P 1'
#
loop_
_entity.id
_entity.type
_entity.pdbx_description
1 polymer ?
#
loop_
_entity_poly.entity_id
_entity_poly.type
_entity_poly.pdbx_seq_one_letter_code
_entity_poly.pdbx_strand_id
1 'polypeptide(L)'
;MQLRITSRKKFTALLCSLGLISIVAIHPRQTVNFFYSTAIQIKDYIHFYGYRPVKSFAIRIPASYTIHGIDVSRWQERIDWQRVAKMRDNGIRLQFAFIKATEGEKLVDPYFARNWQLSRENGLLRGRIIISPRRYPLQFRRDYFCKRWISHKAISLPCWT
;
A
#
# COMPACT_ATOMS: atom_id res chain seq x y z
N MET A 1 29.43 53.44 10.16
CA MET A 1 28.48 52.93 9.14
C MET A 1 27.92 51.53 9.47
N GLN A 2 28.71 50.59 10.00
CA GLN A 2 28.29 49.20 10.29
C GLN A 2 27.21 49.05 11.40
N LEU A 3 27.27 49.81 12.50
CA LEU A 3 26.35 49.69 13.65
C LEU A 3 24.87 49.94 13.29
N ARG A 4 24.61 50.84 12.33
CA ARG A 4 23.25 51.22 11.89
C ARG A 4 22.58 50.12 11.05
N ILE A 5 23.38 49.34 10.32
CA ILE A 5 22.92 48.21 9.50
C ILE A 5 22.52 47.03 10.40
N THR A 6 23.31 46.73 11.43
CA THR A 6 23.02 45.66 12.40
C THR A 6 21.76 45.96 13.22
N SER A 7 21.58 47.22 13.65
CA SER A 7 20.38 47.66 14.37
C SER A 7 19.11 47.54 13.52
N ARG A 8 19.16 47.93 12.24
CA ARG A 8 18.04 47.73 11.31
C ARG A 8 17.71 46.25 11.13
N LYS A 9 18.71 45.39 10.90
CA LYS A 9 18.50 43.93 10.78
C LYS A 9 17.82 43.33 12.02
N LYS A 10 18.23 43.74 13.23
CA LYS A 10 17.61 43.29 14.48
C LYS A 10 16.16 43.77 14.62
N PHE A 11 15.90 45.03 14.30
CA PHE A 11 14.55 45.59 14.35
C PHE A 11 13.61 44.93 13.34
N THR A 12 14.07 44.71 12.11
CA THR A 12 13.31 43.99 11.08
C THR A 12 13.01 42.56 11.52
N ALA A 13 13.99 41.85 12.10
CA ALA A 13 13.78 40.50 12.62
C ALA A 13 12.72 40.46 13.73
N LEU A 14 12.70 41.47 14.61
CA LEU A 14 11.76 41.56 15.73
C LEU A 14 10.32 41.79 15.23
N LEU A 15 10.14 42.68 14.24
CA LEU A 15 8.86 42.87 13.57
C LEU A 15 8.36 41.60 12.87
N CYS A 16 9.26 40.87 12.19
CA CYS A 16 8.91 39.59 11.57
C CYS A 16 8.47 38.55 12.61
N SER A 17 9.16 38.44 13.75
CA SER A 17 8.78 37.50 14.81
C SER A 17 7.41 37.82 15.43
N LEU A 18 7.13 39.11 15.68
CA LEU A 18 5.83 39.53 16.21
C LEU A 18 4.70 39.25 15.22
N GLY A 19 4.93 39.51 13.92
CA GLY A 19 3.96 39.19 12.87
C GLY A 19 3.63 37.70 12.80
N LEU A 20 4.62 36.81 12.92
CA LEU A 20 4.41 35.36 12.96
C LEU A 20 3.59 34.94 14.18
N ILE A 21 3.88 35.50 15.36
CA ILE A 21 3.12 35.23 16.59
C ILE A 21 1.66 35.67 16.44
N SER A 22 1.40 36.85 15.85
CA SER A 22 0.05 37.35 15.60
C SER A 22 -0.74 36.43 14.66
N ILE A 23 -0.12 35.91 13.60
CA ILE A 23 -0.77 34.97 12.67
C ILE A 23 -1.21 33.69 13.38
N VAL A 24 -0.33 33.13 14.24
CA VAL A 24 -0.63 31.93 15.04
C VAL A 24 -1.79 32.19 16.00
N ALA A 25 -1.84 33.36 16.62
CA ALA A 25 -2.88 33.74 17.57
C ALA A 25 -4.25 34.02 16.92
N ILE A 26 -4.27 34.68 15.75
CA ILE A 26 -5.50 35.03 15.03
C ILE A 26 -6.07 33.81 14.27
N HIS A 27 -5.20 32.94 13.76
CA HIS A 27 -5.59 31.79 12.94
C HIS A 27 -5.00 30.47 13.46
N PRO A 28 -5.31 30.06 14.71
CA PRO A 28 -4.70 28.89 15.33
C PRO A 28 -5.05 27.60 14.58
N ARG A 29 -6.29 27.47 14.09
CA ARG A 29 -6.75 26.29 13.36
C ARG A 29 -6.04 26.13 12.02
N GLN A 30 -5.92 27.20 11.24
CA GLN A 30 -5.23 27.19 9.95
C GLN A 30 -3.74 26.89 10.12
N THR A 31 -3.14 27.46 11.16
CA THR A 31 -1.73 27.24 11.51
C THR A 31 -1.47 25.77 11.86
N VAL A 32 -2.27 25.18 12.75
CA VAL A 32 -2.17 23.74 13.08
C VAL A 32 -2.38 22.87 11.86
N ASN A 33 -3.39 23.16 11.03
CA ASN A 33 -3.64 22.41 9.79
C ASN A 33 -2.47 22.49 8.81
N PHE A 34 -1.84 23.66 8.67
CA PHE A 34 -0.66 23.85 7.82
C PHE A 34 0.52 23.02 8.30
N PHE A 35 0.85 23.06 9.60
CA PHE A 35 1.93 22.26 10.17
C PHE A 35 1.64 20.77 10.08
N TYR A 36 0.40 20.35 10.36
CA TYR A 36 -0.01 18.95 10.25
C TYR A 36 0.09 18.46 8.81
N SER A 37 -0.46 19.21 7.84
CA SER A 37 -0.37 18.87 6.41
C SER A 37 1.08 18.80 5.93
N THR A 38 1.92 19.75 6.33
CA THR A 38 3.34 19.77 5.98
C THR A 38 4.08 18.58 6.61
N ALA A 39 3.80 18.25 7.86
CA ALA A 39 4.40 17.09 8.53
C ALA A 39 4.00 15.77 7.86
N ILE A 40 2.74 15.64 7.42
CA ILE A 40 2.30 14.48 6.62
C ILE A 40 3.03 14.45 5.28
N GLN A 41 3.12 15.57 4.55
CA GLN A 41 3.85 15.62 3.28
C GLN A 41 5.34 15.28 3.42
N ILE A 42 6.00 15.72 4.50
CA ILE A 42 7.39 15.38 4.79
C ILE A 42 7.52 13.88 5.10
N LYS A 43 6.63 13.33 5.94
CA LYS A 43 6.61 11.89 6.22
C LYS A 43 6.38 11.07 4.97
N ASP A 44 5.42 11.48 4.14
CA ASP A 44 5.11 10.84 2.88
C ASP A 44 6.32 10.90 1.96
N TYR A 45 6.97 12.07 1.82
CA TYR A 45 8.18 12.25 1.01
C TYR A 45 9.34 11.36 1.46
N ILE A 46 9.62 11.28 2.77
CA ILE A 46 10.67 10.42 3.33
C ILE A 46 10.32 8.95 3.13
N HIS A 47 9.06 8.56 3.36
CA HIS A 47 8.58 7.20 3.12
C HIS A 47 8.73 6.82 1.64
N PHE A 48 8.52 7.79 0.75
CA PHE A 48 8.57 7.62 -0.67
C PHE A 48 9.97 7.47 -1.27
N TYR A 49 11.00 8.03 -0.63
CA TYR A 49 12.39 7.91 -1.06
C TYR A 49 12.87 6.46 -1.16
N GLY A 50 12.29 5.57 -0.37
CA GLY A 50 12.57 4.14 -0.40
C GLY A 50 11.93 3.38 -1.56
N TYR A 51 11.16 4.04 -2.43
CA TYR A 51 10.43 3.39 -3.52
C TYR A 51 11.14 3.57 -4.87
N ARG A 52 11.39 2.45 -5.56
CA ARG A 52 11.91 2.45 -6.93
C ARG A 52 10.75 2.53 -7.93
N PRO A 53 10.80 3.42 -8.93
CA PRO A 53 9.81 3.44 -10.00
C PRO A 53 10.00 2.26 -10.96
N VAL A 54 8.90 1.59 -11.29
CA VAL A 54 8.86 0.46 -12.21
C VAL A 54 8.10 0.90 -13.46
N LYS A 55 8.86 1.34 -14.48
CA LYS A 55 8.31 2.04 -15.65
C LYS A 55 7.29 1.19 -16.42
N SER A 56 7.47 -0.12 -16.47
CA SER A 56 6.57 -1.04 -17.19
C SER A 56 5.15 -1.07 -16.61
N PHE A 57 4.99 -0.73 -15.33
CA PHE A 57 3.71 -0.79 -14.62
C PHE A 57 3.20 0.58 -14.16
N ALA A 58 3.97 1.65 -14.38
CA ALA A 58 3.68 2.98 -13.87
C ALA A 58 3.41 3.03 -12.34
N ILE A 59 3.97 2.08 -11.59
CA ILE A 59 3.89 2.02 -10.13
C ILE A 59 5.26 2.22 -9.51
N ARG A 60 5.30 2.43 -8.21
CA ARG A 60 6.53 2.49 -7.43
C ARG A 60 6.48 1.42 -6.36
N ILE A 61 7.56 0.65 -6.24
CA ILE A 61 7.66 -0.52 -5.36
C ILE A 61 8.76 -0.25 -4.33
N PRO A 62 8.59 -0.59 -3.04
CA PRO A 62 9.62 -0.35 -2.06
C PRO A 62 10.88 -1.17 -2.40
N ALA A 63 12.01 -0.49 -2.53
CA ALA A 63 13.26 -1.02 -3.09
C ALA A 63 14.01 -1.96 -2.13
N SER A 64 13.65 -1.96 -0.84
CA SER A 64 14.29 -2.77 0.19
C SER A 64 13.82 -4.23 0.24
N TYR A 65 12.75 -4.58 -0.49
CA TYR A 65 12.22 -5.95 -0.52
C TYR A 65 12.59 -6.64 -1.83
N THR A 66 13.03 -7.90 -1.74
CA THR A 66 13.37 -8.74 -2.90
C THR A 66 12.24 -9.68 -3.30
N ILE A 67 11.25 -9.87 -2.41
CA ILE A 67 10.11 -10.75 -2.61
C ILE A 67 8.90 -9.90 -2.98
N HIS A 68 8.39 -10.11 -4.19
CA HIS A 68 7.22 -9.41 -4.71
C HIS A 68 6.16 -10.41 -5.17
N GLY A 69 4.91 -9.96 -5.10
CA GLY A 69 3.77 -10.72 -5.56
C GLY A 69 2.67 -9.79 -6.05
N ILE A 70 1.61 -10.40 -6.56
CA ILE A 70 0.41 -9.71 -7.04
C ILE A 70 -0.82 -10.22 -6.30
N ASP A 71 -1.80 -9.35 -6.09
CA ASP A 71 -3.15 -9.76 -5.74
C ASP A 71 -4.05 -9.64 -6.98
N VAL A 72 -4.88 -10.66 -7.20
CA VAL A 72 -5.74 -10.75 -8.37
C VAL A 72 -7.13 -11.24 -8.03
N SER A 73 -8.10 -10.83 -8.84
CA SER A 73 -9.50 -11.19 -8.75
C SER A 73 -10.12 -11.20 -10.14
N ARG A 74 -11.44 -11.38 -10.21
CA ARG A 74 -12.22 -11.26 -11.44
C ARG A 74 -12.04 -9.95 -12.20
N TRP A 75 -11.62 -8.87 -11.51
CA TRP A 75 -11.42 -7.56 -12.13
C TRP A 75 -10.24 -7.52 -13.09
N GLN A 76 -9.27 -8.45 -12.95
CA GLN A 76 -8.17 -8.62 -13.89
C GLN A 76 -8.52 -9.54 -15.07
N GLU A 77 -9.72 -10.14 -15.05
CA GLU A 77 -10.21 -11.06 -16.09
C GLU A 77 -9.21 -12.20 -16.41
N ARG A 78 -8.84 -12.36 -17.68
CA ARG A 78 -7.93 -13.41 -18.15
C ARG A 78 -6.48 -12.98 -18.01
N ILE A 79 -5.83 -13.51 -16.99
CA ILE A 79 -4.39 -13.36 -16.77
C ILE A 79 -3.61 -14.38 -17.60
N ASP A 80 -2.53 -13.92 -18.25
CA ASP A 80 -1.47 -14.76 -18.85
C ASP A 80 -0.41 -15.06 -17.78
N TRP A 81 -0.57 -16.20 -17.10
CA TRP A 81 0.30 -16.61 -16.00
C TRP A 81 1.73 -16.94 -16.45
N GLN A 82 1.93 -17.27 -17.73
CA GLN A 82 3.26 -17.53 -18.27
C GLN A 82 4.04 -16.22 -18.42
N ARG A 83 3.39 -15.16 -18.90
CA ARG A 83 3.98 -13.80 -18.92
C ARG A 83 4.26 -13.30 -17.51
N VAL A 84 3.34 -13.51 -16.58
CA VAL A 84 3.53 -13.15 -15.15
C VAL A 84 4.77 -13.82 -14.57
N ALA A 85 4.93 -15.14 -14.77
CA ALA A 85 6.09 -15.88 -14.26
C ALA A 85 7.42 -15.48 -14.90
N LYS A 86 7.40 -15.12 -16.19
CA LYS A 86 8.58 -14.67 -16.95
C LYS A 86 8.92 -13.19 -16.75
N MET A 87 8.00 -12.40 -16.17
CA MET A 87 8.18 -10.96 -16.00
C MET A 87 9.43 -10.65 -15.17
N ARG A 88 10.32 -9.83 -15.72
CA ARG A 88 11.47 -9.27 -15.03
C ARG A 88 11.58 -7.79 -15.39
N ASP A 89 11.65 -6.92 -14.39
CA ASP A 89 11.97 -5.49 -14.58
C ASP A 89 12.90 -5.02 -13.47
N ASN A 90 14.10 -4.54 -13.81
CA ASN A 90 15.05 -3.96 -12.85
C ASN A 90 15.31 -4.83 -11.60
N GLY A 91 15.43 -6.16 -11.78
CA GLY A 91 15.63 -7.14 -10.71
C GLY A 91 14.35 -7.58 -9.99
N ILE A 92 13.20 -6.99 -10.31
CA ILE A 92 11.89 -7.35 -9.77
C ILE A 92 11.37 -8.57 -10.52
N ARG A 93 10.86 -9.54 -9.75
CA ARG A 93 10.17 -10.73 -10.25
C ARG A 93 9.00 -11.05 -9.34
N LEU A 94 7.93 -11.59 -9.91
CA LEU A 94 6.78 -12.06 -9.13
C LEU A 94 7.02 -13.49 -8.69
N GLN A 95 6.96 -13.71 -7.38
CA GLN A 95 7.23 -15.01 -6.75
C GLN A 95 5.97 -15.63 -6.19
N PHE A 96 4.97 -14.80 -5.86
CA PHE A 96 3.70 -15.26 -5.33
C PHE A 96 2.50 -14.49 -5.87
N ALA A 97 1.32 -15.10 -5.78
CA ALA A 97 0.05 -14.47 -6.08
C ALA A 97 -0.98 -14.74 -4.98
N PHE A 98 -1.68 -13.69 -4.53
CA PHE A 98 -2.90 -13.84 -3.77
C PHE A 98 -4.10 -13.78 -4.70
N ILE A 99 -4.95 -14.80 -4.66
CA ILE A 99 -6.08 -14.92 -5.57
C ILE A 99 -7.36 -14.82 -4.75
N LYS A 100 -8.21 -13.85 -5.06
CA LYS A 100 -9.53 -13.73 -4.42
C LYS A 100 -10.33 -15.01 -4.69
N ALA A 101 -10.79 -15.64 -3.62
CA ALA A 101 -11.59 -16.86 -3.67
C ALA A 101 -13.07 -16.54 -3.53
N THR A 102 -13.44 -15.83 -2.47
CA THR A 102 -14.84 -15.55 -2.15
C THR A 102 -15.05 -14.16 -1.58
N GLU A 103 -16.28 -13.67 -1.68
CA GLU A 103 -16.79 -12.47 -1.03
C GLU A 103 -18.11 -12.79 -0.31
N GLY A 104 -18.12 -12.61 1.01
CA GLY A 104 -19.19 -13.12 1.85
C GLY A 104 -19.37 -14.63 1.72
N GLU A 105 -20.57 -15.11 2.00
CA GLU A 105 -20.85 -16.54 2.07
C GLU A 105 -21.08 -17.22 0.72
N LYS A 106 -21.56 -16.48 -0.28
CA LYS A 106 -22.10 -17.05 -1.53
C LYS A 106 -21.36 -16.64 -2.79
N LEU A 107 -20.64 -15.52 -2.80
CA LEU A 107 -20.00 -15.04 -4.01
C LEU A 107 -18.63 -15.68 -4.14
N VAL A 108 -18.50 -16.62 -5.05
CA VAL A 108 -17.21 -17.19 -5.46
C VAL A 108 -16.69 -16.39 -6.64
N ASP A 109 -15.40 -16.08 -6.66
CA ASP A 109 -14.77 -15.43 -7.80
C ASP A 109 -14.73 -16.41 -8.99
N PRO A 110 -15.34 -16.06 -10.14
CA PRO A 110 -15.46 -16.97 -11.28
C PRO A 110 -14.10 -17.37 -11.88
N TYR A 111 -13.07 -16.54 -11.68
CA TYR A 111 -11.72 -16.83 -12.18
C TYR A 111 -10.83 -17.53 -11.15
N PHE A 112 -11.31 -17.78 -9.91
CA PHE A 112 -10.51 -18.35 -8.84
C PHE A 112 -9.87 -19.69 -9.23
N ALA A 113 -10.67 -20.67 -9.68
CA ALA A 113 -10.17 -22.01 -9.99
C ALA A 113 -9.10 -21.98 -11.09
N ARG A 114 -9.37 -21.23 -12.17
CA ARG A 114 -8.42 -21.04 -13.28
C ARG A 114 -7.12 -20.40 -12.80
N ASN A 115 -7.23 -19.29 -12.09
CA ASN A 115 -6.05 -18.56 -11.60
C ASN A 115 -5.27 -19.39 -10.58
N TRP A 116 -5.96 -20.15 -9.73
CA TRP A 116 -5.34 -21.04 -8.75
C TRP A 116 -4.53 -22.16 -9.40
N GLN A 117 -5.09 -22.78 -10.44
CA GLN A 117 -4.40 -23.83 -11.19
C GLN A 117 -3.22 -23.25 -11.99
N LEU A 118 -3.47 -22.24 -12.84
CA LEU A 118 -2.46 -21.72 -13.76
C LEU A 118 -1.29 -21.04 -13.04
N SER A 119 -1.52 -20.37 -11.90
CA SER A 119 -0.43 -19.83 -11.08
C SER A 119 0.50 -20.93 -10.56
N ARG A 120 -0.05 -22.08 -10.13
CA ARG A 120 0.73 -23.25 -9.72
C ARG A 120 1.56 -23.81 -10.86
N GLU A 121 0.94 -24.03 -12.01
CA GLU A 121 1.58 -24.63 -13.19
C GLU A 121 2.75 -23.76 -13.69
N ASN A 122 2.66 -22.44 -13.50
CA ASN A 122 3.73 -21.50 -13.84
C ASN A 122 4.72 -21.25 -12.68
N GLY A 123 4.65 -22.03 -11.60
CA GLY A 123 5.65 -22.02 -10.53
C GLY A 123 5.53 -20.87 -9.51
N LEU A 124 4.40 -20.14 -9.49
CA LEU A 124 4.17 -19.14 -8.45
C LEU A 124 3.65 -19.79 -7.17
N LEU A 125 4.15 -19.32 -6.02
CA LEU A 125 3.49 -19.54 -4.75
C LEU A 125 2.12 -18.86 -4.80
N ARG A 126 1.11 -19.46 -4.19
CA ARG A 126 -0.23 -18.90 -4.15
C ARG A 126 -0.88 -18.96 -2.78
N GLY A 127 -1.60 -17.90 -2.48
CA GLY A 127 -2.49 -17.77 -1.33
C GLY A 127 -3.87 -17.37 -1.81
N ARG A 128 -4.85 -17.46 -0.92
CA ARG A 128 -6.22 -17.04 -1.21
C ARG A 128 -6.63 -15.86 -0.34
N ILE A 129 -7.45 -14.99 -0.91
CA ILE A 129 -8.10 -13.90 -0.19
C ILE A 129 -9.59 -14.22 -0.08
N ILE A 130 -10.15 -14.10 1.12
CA ILE A 130 -11.58 -14.21 1.37
C ILE A 130 -12.08 -12.89 1.92
N ILE A 131 -12.89 -12.17 1.15
CA ILE A 131 -13.47 -10.91 1.62
C ILE A 131 -14.67 -11.25 2.49
N SER A 132 -14.64 -10.84 3.75
CA SER A 132 -15.68 -11.16 4.73
C SER A 132 -16.39 -9.88 5.21
N PRO A 133 -17.74 -9.85 5.24
CA PRO A 133 -18.46 -8.68 5.73
C PRO A 133 -18.10 -8.35 7.18
N ARG A 134 -17.93 -7.05 7.49
CA ARG A 134 -17.52 -6.59 8.82
C ARG A 134 -18.47 -7.01 9.93
N ARG A 135 -19.76 -7.22 9.62
CA ARG A 135 -20.79 -7.64 10.58
C ARG A 135 -20.53 -9.00 11.24
N TYR A 136 -19.71 -9.87 10.63
CA TYR A 136 -19.39 -11.17 11.22
C TYR A 136 -18.29 -11.05 12.29
N PRO A 137 -18.42 -11.70 13.45
CA PRO A 137 -17.36 -11.76 14.45
C PRO A 137 -16.04 -12.32 13.90
N LEU A 138 -14.89 -11.87 14.42
CA LEU A 138 -13.56 -12.33 14.00
C LEU A 138 -13.41 -13.86 14.07
N GLN A 139 -13.94 -14.47 15.14
CA GLN A 139 -13.90 -15.92 15.32
C GLN A 139 -14.69 -16.64 14.21
N PHE A 140 -15.90 -16.16 13.92
CA PHE A 140 -16.71 -16.68 12.83
C PHE A 140 -16.01 -16.54 11.48
N ARG A 141 -15.34 -15.41 11.22
CA ARG A 141 -14.57 -15.22 9.99
C ARG A 141 -13.46 -16.27 9.82
N ARG A 142 -12.70 -16.53 10.89
CA ARG A 142 -11.63 -17.54 10.88
C ARG A 142 -12.18 -18.96 10.67
N ASP A 143 -13.21 -19.32 11.42
CA ASP A 143 -13.75 -20.68 11.41
C ASP A 143 -14.52 -20.99 10.12
N TYR A 144 -15.38 -20.10 9.65
CA TYR A 144 -16.22 -20.37 8.48
C TYR A 144 -15.44 -20.22 7.17
N PHE A 145 -14.68 -19.12 7.01
CA PHE A 145 -14.03 -18.82 5.75
C PHE A 145 -12.68 -19.51 5.60
N CYS A 146 -11.82 -19.53 6.62
CA CYS A 146 -10.52 -20.18 6.46
C CYS A 146 -10.58 -21.70 6.59
N LYS A 147 -11.30 -22.28 7.56
CA LYS A 147 -11.32 -23.76 7.74
C LYS A 147 -12.03 -24.51 6.62
N ARG A 148 -13.13 -23.98 6.08
CA ARG A 148 -13.88 -24.59 4.96
C ARG A 148 -12.99 -24.95 3.76
N TRP A 149 -11.91 -24.20 3.57
CA TRP A 149 -11.01 -24.36 2.44
C TRP A 149 -9.62 -24.88 2.82
N ILE A 150 -9.33 -25.14 4.10
CA ILE A 150 -8.06 -25.76 4.55
C ILE A 150 -8.03 -27.28 4.26
N SER A 151 -9.19 -27.93 4.07
CA SER A 151 -9.26 -29.35 3.72
C SER A 151 -8.67 -29.70 2.35
N HIS A 152 -8.48 -28.71 1.47
CA HIS A 152 -7.81 -28.89 0.19
C HIS A 152 -6.30 -28.64 0.40
N LYS A 153 -5.52 -29.72 0.57
CA LYS A 153 -4.06 -29.83 0.87
C LYS A 153 -3.08 -29.04 -0.04
N ALA A 154 -3.51 -28.04 -0.81
CA ALA A 154 -2.72 -27.41 -1.87
C ALA A 154 -2.46 -25.91 -1.66
N ILE A 155 -2.23 -25.49 -0.41
CA ILE A 155 -2.00 -24.09 -0.06
C ILE A 155 -0.51 -23.90 0.27
N SER A 156 0.16 -23.02 -0.48
CA SER A 156 1.55 -22.63 -0.20
C SER A 156 1.66 -21.38 0.69
N LEU A 157 0.60 -20.58 0.81
CA LEU A 157 0.56 -19.35 1.61
C LEU A 157 -0.75 -19.25 2.41
N PRO A 158 -0.73 -18.71 3.64
CA PRO A 158 -1.91 -18.69 4.51
C PRO A 158 -3.14 -18.00 3.89
N CYS A 159 -4.31 -18.30 4.47
CA CYS A 159 -5.58 -17.66 4.16
C CYS A 159 -5.59 -16.20 4.68
N TRP A 160 -5.93 -15.24 3.83
CA TRP A 160 -6.11 -13.83 4.22
C TRP A 160 -7.61 -13.47 4.21
N THR A 161 -8.07 -12.78 5.26
CA THR A 161 -9.49 -12.36 5.45
C THR A 161 -9.63 -10.87 5.66
#